data_AF-A0A7X3YZG4-F1
#
_entry.id   AF-A0A7X3YZG4-F1
#
_cell.length_a   1.000
_cell.length_b   1.000
_cell.length_c   1.000
_cell.angle_alpha   90.00
_cell.angle_beta   90.00
_cell.angle_gamma   90.00
#
_symmetry.space_group_name_H-M   'P 1'
#
loop_
_entity.id
_entity.type
_entity.pdbx_description
1 polymer ?
#
loop_
_entity_poly.entity_id
_entity_poly.type
_entity_poly.pdbx_seq_one_letter_code
_entity_poly.pdbx_strand_id
1 'polypeptide(L)'
;MHILVLQHAKVEHPGSFRKMLRDDGHTWDPIELDEGEQLPGLDGYDALWVLGGPMDVWEEDIHPWLKPEKEFIREAVKERGLPFLGLCLGHQLLAEALGGKCGKSESPEVGVMGVDLTEEGSESIFFDGIPDTFDCLQWHGAEVQQMPEGAVCLANSPLCKIQAMSWYTRAFSVQFHLEVESNTVDNWAEIPAYESALDKVFGQGGVSRLRGDCNREMKNFESMAERVYINWLHAASK
;
A
#
# COMPACT_ATOMS: atom_id res chain seq x y z
N MET A 1 10.06 8.36 -15.12
CA MET A 1 8.60 8.31 -15.24
C MET A 1 8.00 9.53 -14.56
N HIS A 2 6.81 9.92 -14.98
CA HIS A 2 5.94 10.85 -14.28
C HIS A 2 4.79 10.06 -13.65
N ILE A 3 4.76 10.01 -12.32
CA ILE A 3 3.86 9.12 -11.56
C ILE A 3 2.75 9.95 -10.90
N LEU A 4 1.50 9.55 -11.11
CA LEU A 4 0.39 10.10 -10.33
C LEU A 4 0.30 9.38 -8.99
N VAL A 5 0.19 10.11 -7.89
CA VAL A 5 0.12 9.56 -6.53
C VAL A 5 -1.18 10.01 -5.88
N LEU A 6 -2.09 9.07 -5.62
CA LEU A 6 -3.29 9.34 -4.80
C LEU A 6 -2.94 9.18 -3.33
N GLN A 7 -3.20 10.23 -2.55
CA GLN A 7 -2.88 10.35 -1.15
C GLN A 7 -4.16 10.67 -0.35
N HIS A 8 -4.34 10.01 0.78
CA HIS A 8 -5.57 10.09 1.58
C HIS A 8 -5.37 10.72 2.96
N ALA A 9 -4.12 11.04 3.29
CA ALA A 9 -3.74 11.82 4.44
C ALA A 9 -2.38 12.45 4.17
N LYS A 10 -2.19 13.72 4.57
CA LYS A 10 -0.93 14.45 4.39
C LYS A 10 0.34 13.72 4.86
N VAL A 11 0.22 12.91 5.90
CA VAL A 11 1.32 12.15 6.51
C VAL A 11 1.56 10.78 5.85
N GLU A 12 0.65 10.33 5.00
CA GLU A 12 0.71 9.05 4.26
C GLU A 12 1.20 9.25 2.84
N HIS A 13 2.36 9.87 2.71
CA HIS A 13 3.05 10.12 1.45
C HIS A 13 3.93 8.92 1.03
N PRO A 14 4.53 8.89 -0.19
CA PRO A 14 5.35 7.76 -0.67
C PRO A 14 6.62 7.42 0.15
N GLY A 15 6.87 8.14 1.24
CA GLY A 15 7.84 7.77 2.26
C GLY A 15 9.26 7.61 1.71
N SER A 16 9.88 6.48 2.05
CA SER A 16 11.25 6.13 1.62
C SER A 16 11.42 6.09 0.10
N PHE A 17 10.37 5.79 -0.68
CA PHE A 17 10.42 5.77 -2.14
C PHE A 17 10.69 7.15 -2.76
N ARG A 18 10.35 8.25 -2.07
CA ARG A 18 10.58 9.61 -2.59
C ARG A 18 12.05 9.88 -2.92
N LYS A 19 12.96 9.35 -2.10
CA LYS A 19 14.40 9.46 -2.34
C LYS A 19 14.79 8.70 -3.61
N MET A 20 14.31 7.47 -3.77
CA MET A 20 14.63 6.62 -4.93
C MET A 20 14.10 7.21 -6.23
N LEU A 21 12.83 7.65 -6.23
CA LEU A 21 12.21 8.34 -7.37
C LEU A 21 13.03 9.55 -7.82
N ARG A 22 13.44 10.40 -6.87
CA ARG A 22 14.25 11.58 -7.18
C ARG A 22 15.63 11.19 -7.72
N ASP A 23 16.29 10.22 -7.10
CA ASP A 23 17.64 9.82 -7.46
C ASP A 23 17.68 9.18 -8.87
N ASP A 24 16.59 8.54 -9.31
CA ASP A 24 16.40 8.01 -10.68
C ASP A 24 15.80 9.03 -11.67
N GLY A 25 15.61 10.28 -11.26
CA GLY A 25 15.08 11.34 -12.10
C GLY A 25 13.60 11.18 -12.48
N HIS A 26 12.83 10.47 -11.67
CA HIS A 26 11.38 10.37 -11.80
C HIS A 26 10.69 11.53 -11.08
N THR A 27 9.55 11.96 -11.61
CA THR A 27 8.68 12.98 -11.01
C THR A 27 7.39 12.36 -10.55
N TRP A 28 6.73 12.98 -9.57
CA TRP A 28 5.44 12.52 -9.11
C TRP A 28 4.57 13.71 -8.67
N ASP A 29 3.27 13.59 -8.91
CA ASP A 29 2.28 14.57 -8.49
C ASP A 29 1.37 13.95 -7.42
N PRO A 30 1.28 14.52 -6.21
CA PRO A 30 0.26 14.14 -5.24
C PRO A 30 -1.12 14.67 -5.66
N ILE A 31 -2.14 13.87 -5.39
CA ILE A 31 -3.54 14.31 -5.31
C ILE A 31 -4.05 13.95 -3.92
N GLU A 32 -4.26 14.97 -3.08
CA GLU A 32 -4.76 14.86 -1.71
C GLU A 32 -6.31 14.85 -1.75
N LEU A 33 -6.89 13.66 -1.89
CA LEU A 33 -8.35 13.48 -2.04
C LEU A 33 -9.10 13.85 -0.75
N ASP A 34 -8.46 13.69 0.41
CA ASP A 34 -8.99 14.10 1.71
C ASP A 34 -9.11 15.62 1.86
N GLU A 35 -8.27 16.38 1.16
CA GLU A 35 -8.30 17.86 1.11
C GLU A 35 -9.17 18.40 -0.04
N GLY A 36 -9.85 17.51 -0.78
CA GLY A 36 -10.82 17.87 -1.82
C GLY A 36 -10.21 18.18 -3.19
N GLU A 37 -8.94 17.82 -3.41
CA GLU A 37 -8.33 17.87 -4.75
C GLU A 37 -9.09 16.98 -5.73
N GLN A 38 -9.07 17.35 -7.01
CA GLN A 38 -9.83 16.65 -8.04
C GLN A 38 -8.91 15.68 -8.78
N LEU A 39 -9.42 14.49 -9.08
CA LEU A 39 -8.74 13.52 -9.93
C LEU A 39 -8.42 14.16 -11.29
N PRO A 40 -7.15 14.17 -11.74
CA PRO A 40 -6.77 14.73 -13.03
C PRO A 40 -7.14 13.76 -14.16
N GLY A 41 -6.91 14.17 -15.41
CA GLY A 41 -6.85 13.20 -16.50
C GLY A 41 -5.62 12.30 -16.36
N LEU A 42 -5.71 11.06 -16.84
CA LEU A 42 -4.58 10.11 -16.84
C LEU A 42 -3.52 10.40 -17.90
N ASP A 43 -3.81 11.28 -18.86
CA ASP A 43 -2.88 11.60 -19.95
C ASP A 43 -1.63 12.32 -19.42
N GLY A 44 -0.45 11.81 -19.76
CA GLY A 44 0.83 12.37 -19.33
C GLY A 44 1.44 11.68 -18.10
N TYR A 45 0.70 10.78 -17.45
CA TYR A 45 1.22 9.93 -16.39
C TYR A 45 1.64 8.55 -16.92
N ASP A 46 2.81 8.11 -16.50
CA ASP A 46 3.38 6.81 -16.87
C ASP A 46 2.94 5.69 -15.92
N ALA A 47 2.47 6.02 -14.72
CA ALA A 47 2.07 5.08 -13.67
C ALA A 47 1.13 5.72 -12.65
N LEU A 48 0.42 4.87 -11.90
CA LEU A 48 -0.48 5.27 -10.81
C LEU A 48 -0.06 4.60 -9.50
N TRP A 49 0.25 5.38 -8.48
CA TRP A 49 0.46 4.90 -7.11
C TRP A 49 -0.70 5.33 -6.24
N VAL A 50 -1.19 4.43 -5.39
CA VAL A 50 -2.30 4.69 -4.47
C VAL A 50 -1.86 4.28 -3.08
N LEU A 51 -1.84 5.24 -2.16
CA LEU A 51 -1.23 5.08 -0.84
C LEU A 51 -2.26 4.61 0.20
N GLY A 52 -1.79 4.47 1.44
CA GLY A 52 -2.64 4.20 2.59
C GLY A 52 -3.59 5.36 2.92
N GLY A 53 -4.46 5.13 3.89
CA GLY A 53 -5.38 6.12 4.41
C GLY A 53 -6.18 5.55 5.59
N PRO A 54 -6.67 6.42 6.49
CA PRO A 54 -7.45 5.99 7.66
C PRO A 54 -8.89 5.56 7.33
N MET A 55 -9.30 5.66 6.07
CA MET A 55 -10.65 5.33 5.59
C MET A 55 -10.78 3.84 5.31
N ASP A 56 -11.99 3.32 5.47
CA ASP A 56 -12.35 2.03 4.91
C ASP A 56 -12.97 2.21 3.52
N VAL A 57 -12.66 1.33 2.56
CA VAL A 57 -13.11 1.45 1.16
C VAL A 57 -14.63 1.50 0.97
N TRP A 58 -15.43 1.06 1.96
CA TRP A 58 -16.90 1.10 1.90
C TRP A 58 -17.50 2.38 2.49
N GLU A 59 -16.71 3.29 3.05
CA GLU A 59 -17.18 4.54 3.67
C GLU A 59 -17.55 5.64 2.65
N GLU A 60 -18.12 5.26 1.50
CA GLU A 60 -18.45 6.18 0.39
C GLU A 60 -19.45 7.29 0.80
N ASP A 61 -20.28 7.05 1.82
CA ASP A 61 -21.21 8.06 2.35
C ASP A 61 -20.48 9.16 3.16
N ILE A 62 -19.34 8.82 3.77
CA ILE A 62 -18.50 9.73 4.58
C ILE A 62 -17.42 10.36 3.69
N HIS A 63 -16.90 9.59 2.75
CA HIS A 63 -15.86 9.95 1.80
C HIS A 63 -16.34 9.74 0.35
N PRO A 64 -17.20 10.64 -0.19
CA PRO A 64 -17.81 10.47 -1.51
C PRO A 64 -16.82 10.38 -2.69
N TRP A 65 -15.57 10.76 -2.48
CA TRP A 65 -14.49 10.66 -3.46
C TRP A 65 -13.98 9.22 -3.65
N LEU A 66 -14.23 8.29 -2.72
CA LEU A 66 -13.83 6.88 -2.85
C LEU A 66 -14.46 6.21 -4.09
N LYS A 67 -15.70 6.57 -4.41
CA LYS A 67 -16.39 6.01 -5.57
C LYS A 67 -15.75 6.41 -6.91
N PRO A 68 -15.58 7.70 -7.24
CA PRO A 68 -14.87 8.09 -8.46
C PRO A 68 -13.41 7.65 -8.44
N GLU A 69 -12.76 7.54 -7.28
CA GLU A 69 -11.41 6.98 -7.19
C GLU A 69 -11.35 5.51 -7.63
N LYS A 70 -12.26 4.64 -7.15
CA LYS A 70 -12.33 3.24 -7.62
C LYS A 70 -12.55 3.16 -9.13
N GLU A 71 -13.41 4.02 -9.68
CA GLU A 71 -13.64 4.11 -11.12
C GLU A 71 -12.37 4.53 -11.86
N PHE A 72 -11.62 5.49 -11.31
CA PHE A 72 -10.36 5.99 -11.84
C PHE A 72 -9.25 4.94 -11.83
N ILE A 73 -9.09 4.21 -10.72
CA ILE A 73 -8.15 3.08 -10.60
C ILE A 73 -8.49 2.01 -11.63
N ARG A 74 -9.79 1.70 -11.79
CA ARG A 74 -10.25 0.74 -12.80
C ARG A 74 -9.90 1.19 -14.21
N GLU A 75 -10.12 2.46 -14.57
CA GLU A 75 -9.72 3.01 -15.88
C GLU A 75 -8.20 2.88 -16.07
N ALA A 76 -7.42 3.38 -15.12
CA ALA A 76 -5.96 3.39 -15.19
C ALA A 76 -5.38 1.98 -15.38
N VAL A 77 -5.83 1.03 -14.54
CA VAL A 77 -5.27 -0.31 -14.50
C VAL A 77 -5.88 -1.22 -15.57
N LYS A 78 -7.21 -1.32 -15.63
CA LYS A 78 -7.88 -2.31 -16.49
C LYS A 78 -8.04 -1.85 -17.94
N GLU A 79 -8.31 -0.57 -18.16
CA GLU A 79 -8.59 -0.06 -19.52
C GLU A 79 -7.34 0.44 -20.21
N ARG A 80 -6.44 1.10 -19.47
CA ARG A 80 -5.21 1.69 -20.02
C ARG A 80 -3.95 0.88 -19.75
N GLY A 81 -3.96 -0.04 -18.79
CA GLY A 81 -2.80 -0.88 -18.47
C GLY A 81 -1.64 -0.11 -17.85
N LEU A 82 -1.92 0.98 -17.11
CA LEU A 82 -0.89 1.72 -16.39
C LEU A 82 -0.24 0.80 -15.34
N PRO A 83 1.09 0.82 -15.21
CA PRO A 83 1.78 0.30 -14.03
C PRO A 83 1.19 0.86 -12.75
N PHE A 84 0.93 -0.01 -11.78
CA PHE A 84 0.26 0.34 -10.54
C PHE A 84 1.01 -0.19 -9.32
N LEU A 85 1.05 0.63 -8.27
CA LEU A 85 1.49 0.24 -6.93
C LEU A 85 0.45 0.70 -5.89
N GLY A 86 -0.15 -0.24 -5.17
CA GLY A 86 -1.10 0.04 -4.09
C GLY A 86 -0.54 -0.35 -2.73
N LEU A 87 -0.62 0.53 -1.74
CA LEU A 87 -0.15 0.29 -0.37
C LEU A 87 -1.32 0.44 0.60
N CYS A 88 -1.51 -0.52 1.51
CA CYS A 88 -2.58 -0.53 2.52
C CYS A 88 -3.97 -0.25 1.94
N LEU A 89 -4.54 0.94 2.12
CA LEU A 89 -5.81 1.34 1.49
C LEU A 89 -5.77 1.21 -0.04
N GLY A 90 -4.66 1.57 -0.68
CA GLY A 90 -4.47 1.39 -2.12
C GLY A 90 -4.51 -0.06 -2.60
N HIS A 91 -4.14 -1.01 -1.75
CA HIS A 91 -4.30 -2.45 -2.03
C HIS A 91 -5.78 -2.86 -2.04
N GLN A 92 -6.53 -2.36 -1.07
CA GLN A 92 -7.98 -2.61 -0.96
C GLN A 92 -8.76 -1.94 -2.09
N LEU A 93 -8.41 -0.69 -2.42
CA LEU A 93 -9.00 0.06 -3.53
C LEU A 93 -8.74 -0.61 -4.87
N LEU A 94 -7.53 -1.15 -5.10
CA LEU A 94 -7.25 -1.94 -6.31
C LEU A 94 -8.17 -3.17 -6.39
N ALA A 95 -8.36 -3.88 -5.27
CA ALA A 95 -9.23 -5.05 -5.23
C ALA A 95 -10.67 -4.67 -5.61
N GLU A 96 -11.27 -3.69 -4.92
CA GLU A 96 -12.64 -3.21 -5.16
C GLU A 96 -12.82 -2.68 -6.59
N ALA A 97 -11.89 -1.85 -7.08
CA ALA A 97 -11.93 -1.28 -8.43
C ALA A 97 -11.98 -2.34 -9.54
N LEU A 98 -11.37 -3.51 -9.29
CA LEU A 98 -11.31 -4.63 -10.23
C LEU A 98 -12.37 -5.71 -9.98
N GLY A 99 -13.28 -5.50 -9.02
CA GLY A 99 -14.41 -6.39 -8.73
C GLY A 99 -14.15 -7.43 -7.63
N GLY A 100 -13.06 -7.27 -6.87
CA GLY A 100 -12.85 -7.94 -5.60
C GLY A 100 -13.75 -7.37 -4.49
N LYS A 101 -13.55 -7.84 -3.26
CA LYS A 101 -14.27 -7.36 -2.09
C LYS A 101 -13.35 -7.20 -0.91
N CYS A 102 -13.50 -6.08 -0.22
CA CYS A 102 -12.89 -5.82 1.07
C CYS A 102 -13.91 -5.96 2.19
N GLY A 103 -13.39 -6.15 3.38
CA GLY A 103 -14.20 -6.17 4.59
C GLY A 103 -13.35 -5.93 5.81
N LYS A 104 -14.02 -5.73 6.93
CA LYS A 104 -13.37 -5.61 8.22
C LYS A 104 -12.64 -6.91 8.57
N SER A 105 -11.39 -6.80 9.01
CA SER A 105 -10.63 -7.94 9.51
C SER A 105 -11.21 -8.43 10.84
N GLU A 106 -11.26 -9.75 11.03
CA GLU A 106 -11.60 -10.34 12.32
C GLU A 106 -10.47 -10.14 13.35
N SER A 107 -9.23 -9.99 12.88
CA SER A 107 -8.02 -9.85 13.69
C SER A 107 -7.10 -8.79 13.07
N PRO A 108 -7.30 -7.49 13.39
CA PRO A 108 -6.47 -6.40 12.90
C PRO A 108 -4.98 -6.63 13.17
N GLU A 109 -4.13 -6.27 12.22
CA GLU A 109 -2.67 -6.34 12.36
C GLU A 109 -2.11 -4.94 12.57
N VAL A 110 -1.51 -4.71 13.74
CA VAL A 110 -0.82 -3.46 14.08
C VAL A 110 0.50 -3.81 14.75
N GLY A 111 1.61 -3.56 14.06
CA GLY A 111 2.92 -3.95 14.55
C GLY A 111 3.94 -4.22 13.45
N VAL A 112 5.15 -4.59 13.85
CA VAL A 112 6.10 -5.26 12.95
C VAL A 112 5.79 -6.75 12.99
N MET A 113 5.36 -7.31 11.86
CA MET A 113 4.82 -8.67 11.77
C MET A 113 5.32 -9.41 10.53
N GLY A 114 5.44 -10.72 10.67
CA GLY A 114 5.91 -11.62 9.61
C GLY A 114 4.86 -11.84 8.52
N VAL A 115 5.33 -11.84 7.29
CA VAL A 115 4.59 -12.14 6.07
C VAL A 115 5.34 -13.23 5.31
N ASP A 116 4.59 -14.18 4.77
CA ASP A 116 5.10 -15.29 3.97
C ASP A 116 4.69 -15.11 2.51
N LEU A 117 5.66 -15.25 1.60
CA LEU A 117 5.40 -15.39 0.18
C LEU A 117 4.64 -16.69 -0.08
N THR A 118 3.71 -16.61 -1.03
CA THR A 118 3.11 -17.80 -1.66
C THR A 118 4.09 -18.40 -2.68
N GLU A 119 3.77 -19.58 -3.23
CA GLU A 119 4.55 -20.15 -4.33
C GLU A 119 4.62 -19.18 -5.53
N GLU A 120 3.48 -18.57 -5.89
CA GLU A 120 3.40 -17.54 -6.92
C GLU A 120 4.14 -16.25 -6.54
N GLY A 121 4.19 -15.93 -5.24
CA GLY A 121 4.95 -14.82 -4.67
C GLY A 121 6.45 -14.97 -4.85
N SER A 122 7.00 -16.14 -4.50
CA SER A 122 8.43 -16.45 -4.62
C SER A 122 8.91 -16.50 -6.08
N GLU A 123 8.00 -16.74 -7.03
CA GLU A 123 8.29 -16.67 -8.47
C GLU A 123 8.03 -15.29 -9.11
N SER A 124 7.38 -14.38 -8.37
CA SER A 124 6.99 -13.07 -8.88
C SER A 124 8.18 -12.12 -8.99
N ILE A 125 8.27 -11.40 -10.11
CA ILE A 125 9.27 -10.34 -10.29
C ILE A 125 9.19 -9.29 -9.18
N PHE A 126 7.99 -9.04 -8.62
CA PHE A 126 7.78 -8.00 -7.60
C PHE A 126 8.55 -8.30 -6.31
N PHE A 127 8.69 -9.58 -5.95
CA PHE A 127 9.42 -10.04 -4.77
C PHE A 127 10.75 -10.72 -5.11
N ASP A 128 11.25 -10.60 -6.33
CA ASP A 128 12.55 -11.15 -6.72
C ASP A 128 13.65 -10.64 -5.77
N GLY A 129 14.41 -11.55 -5.17
CA GLY A 129 15.47 -11.24 -4.21
C GLY A 129 15.00 -10.88 -2.79
N ILE A 130 13.69 -10.98 -2.50
CA ILE A 130 13.14 -10.90 -1.14
C ILE A 130 13.09 -12.32 -0.54
N PRO A 131 13.43 -12.52 0.76
CA PRO A 131 13.27 -13.82 1.41
C PRO A 131 11.81 -14.30 1.41
N ASP A 132 11.59 -15.62 1.44
CA ASP A 132 10.23 -16.19 1.48
C ASP A 132 9.42 -15.76 2.72
N THR A 133 10.10 -15.45 3.84
CA THR A 133 9.48 -14.88 5.03
C THR A 133 10.23 -13.62 5.42
N PHE A 134 9.50 -12.53 5.66
CA PHE A 134 10.07 -11.24 6.07
C PHE A 134 9.13 -10.48 7.01
N ASP A 135 9.71 -9.60 7.82
CA ASP A 135 8.94 -8.70 8.69
C ASP A 135 8.66 -7.37 7.99
N CYS A 136 7.45 -6.85 8.17
CA CYS A 136 6.99 -5.57 7.63
C CYS A 136 6.12 -4.82 8.63
N LEU A 137 5.93 -3.52 8.41
CA LEU A 137 5.01 -2.72 9.22
C LEU A 137 3.57 -2.99 8.76
N GLN A 138 2.74 -3.45 9.70
CA GLN A 138 1.30 -3.59 9.56
C GLN A 138 0.58 -2.51 10.36
N TRP A 139 -0.46 -1.92 9.78
CA TRP A 139 -1.34 -0.99 10.48
C TRP A 139 -2.75 -0.95 9.86
N HIS A 140 -3.43 -2.09 9.85
CA HIS A 140 -4.74 -2.21 9.19
C HIS A 140 -5.79 -2.93 10.05
N GLY A 141 -7.05 -2.57 9.83
CA GLY A 141 -8.22 -3.23 10.39
C GLY A 141 -9.23 -3.71 9.35
N ALA A 142 -8.90 -3.52 8.08
CA ALA A 142 -9.65 -3.96 6.91
C ALA A 142 -8.71 -4.75 6.00
N GLU A 143 -9.27 -5.67 5.24
CA GLU A 143 -8.50 -6.57 4.37
C GLU A 143 -9.29 -6.91 3.11
N VAL A 144 -8.56 -7.34 2.08
CA VAL A 144 -9.19 -7.99 0.92
C VAL A 144 -9.68 -9.37 1.33
N GLN A 145 -10.99 -9.60 1.22
CA GLN A 145 -11.63 -10.88 1.54
C GLN A 145 -11.84 -11.74 0.29
N GLN A 146 -11.99 -11.10 -0.86
CA GLN A 146 -12.14 -11.74 -2.16
C GLN A 146 -11.29 -11.00 -3.19
N MET A 147 -10.33 -11.71 -3.80
CA MET A 147 -9.53 -11.13 -4.89
C MET A 147 -10.38 -10.91 -6.14
N PRO A 148 -10.07 -9.88 -6.95
CA PRO A 148 -10.68 -9.70 -8.26
C PRO A 148 -10.29 -10.83 -9.22
N GLU A 149 -11.10 -11.05 -10.26
CA GLU A 149 -10.78 -12.04 -11.30
C GLU A 149 -9.46 -11.69 -12.01
N GLY A 150 -8.60 -12.69 -12.17
CA GLY A 150 -7.28 -12.54 -12.79
C GLY A 150 -6.18 -12.04 -11.84
N ALA A 151 -6.48 -11.78 -10.57
CA ALA A 151 -5.46 -11.53 -9.56
C ALA A 151 -4.83 -12.82 -9.04
N VAL A 152 -3.57 -12.70 -8.63
CA VAL A 152 -2.77 -13.76 -8.02
C VAL A 152 -2.35 -13.27 -6.64
N CYS A 153 -2.61 -14.08 -5.61
CA CYS A 153 -2.11 -13.79 -4.27
C CYS A 153 -0.60 -14.04 -4.27
N LEU A 154 0.18 -13.07 -3.78
CA LEU A 154 1.63 -13.15 -3.74
C LEU A 154 2.15 -13.38 -2.33
N ALA A 155 1.44 -12.93 -1.31
CA ALA A 155 1.86 -13.09 0.08
C ALA A 155 0.65 -13.22 1.01
N ASN A 156 0.84 -13.87 2.15
CA ASN A 156 -0.15 -14.02 3.21
C ASN A 156 0.49 -13.95 4.59
N SER A 157 -0.33 -13.83 5.63
CA SER A 157 0.05 -14.03 7.03
C SER A 157 -0.96 -14.97 7.70
N PRO A 158 -0.69 -15.46 8.93
CA PRO A 158 -1.65 -16.25 9.69
C PRO A 158 -3.00 -15.54 9.95
N LEU A 159 -3.03 -14.20 9.93
CA LEU A 159 -4.21 -13.38 10.24
C LEU A 159 -4.85 -12.74 9.00
N CYS A 160 -4.09 -12.47 7.94
CA CYS A 160 -4.59 -11.89 6.70
C CYS A 160 -4.14 -12.72 5.49
N LYS A 161 -5.11 -13.28 4.75
CA LYS A 161 -4.83 -14.25 3.67
C LYS A 161 -4.28 -13.64 2.39
N ILE A 162 -4.45 -12.33 2.21
CA ILE A 162 -4.08 -11.61 0.99
C ILE A 162 -3.27 -10.38 1.43
N GLN A 163 -2.00 -10.60 1.76
CA GLN A 163 -1.06 -9.55 2.14
C GLN A 163 -0.47 -8.83 0.93
N ALA A 164 -0.42 -9.53 -0.22
CA ALA A 164 0.01 -8.95 -1.47
C ALA A 164 -0.71 -9.62 -2.63
N MET A 165 -0.96 -8.87 -3.70
CA MET A 165 -1.48 -9.43 -4.94
C MET A 165 -0.92 -8.72 -6.16
N SER A 166 -0.81 -9.46 -7.26
CA SER A 166 -0.69 -8.89 -8.59
C SER A 166 -2.01 -9.02 -9.34
N TRP A 167 -2.25 -8.10 -10.27
CA TRP A 167 -3.27 -8.24 -11.29
C TRP A 167 -2.59 -8.11 -12.66
N TYR A 168 -2.52 -9.24 -13.37
CA TYR A 168 -1.67 -9.43 -14.53
C TYR A 168 -0.20 -9.03 -14.26
N THR A 169 0.45 -8.28 -15.15
CA THR A 169 1.91 -8.15 -15.19
C THR A 169 2.46 -6.86 -14.60
N ARG A 170 1.63 -5.82 -14.43
CA ARG A 170 2.09 -4.47 -14.06
C ARG A 170 1.36 -3.81 -12.90
N ALA A 171 0.30 -4.43 -12.37
CA ALA A 171 -0.40 -3.92 -11.20
C ALA A 171 -0.06 -4.78 -9.99
N PHE A 172 0.60 -4.17 -9.01
CA PHE A 172 0.99 -4.81 -7.77
C PHE A 172 0.44 -4.04 -6.58
N SER A 173 0.14 -4.74 -5.51
CA SER A 173 -0.31 -4.10 -4.28
C SER A 173 0.01 -4.94 -3.05
N VAL A 174 0.18 -4.26 -1.93
CA VAL A 174 0.49 -4.86 -0.63
C VAL A 174 -0.37 -4.23 0.47
N GLN A 175 -0.83 -5.06 1.40
CA GLN A 175 -1.60 -4.63 2.58
C GLN A 175 -0.69 -3.98 3.64
N PHE A 176 0.58 -4.39 3.69
CA PHE A 176 1.61 -3.85 4.57
C PHE A 176 2.31 -2.62 3.97
N HIS A 177 3.12 -1.97 4.80
CA HIS A 177 3.83 -0.75 4.42
C HIS A 177 5.31 -1.04 4.09
N LEU A 178 5.71 -0.62 2.90
CA LEU A 178 7.08 -0.71 2.37
C LEU A 178 7.82 0.62 2.50
N GLU A 179 7.06 1.71 2.55
CA GLU A 179 7.49 3.11 2.47
C GLU A 179 7.96 3.69 3.83
N VAL A 180 8.33 2.82 4.77
CA VAL A 180 8.62 3.19 6.15
C VAL A 180 9.87 4.08 6.26
N GLU A 181 9.76 5.16 7.02
CA GLU A 181 10.82 6.07 7.42
C GLU A 181 10.89 6.14 8.96
N SER A 182 12.00 6.66 9.51
CA SER A 182 12.20 6.77 10.96
C SER A 182 11.12 7.56 11.73
N ASN A 183 10.39 8.45 11.04
CA ASN A 183 9.32 9.25 11.60
C ASN A 183 7.91 8.77 11.19
N THR A 184 7.78 7.67 10.43
CA THR A 184 6.48 7.17 9.95
C THR A 184 5.52 6.91 11.11
N VAL A 185 5.97 6.17 12.14
CA VAL A 185 5.13 5.84 13.29
C VAL A 185 4.66 7.08 14.05
N ASP A 186 5.53 8.09 14.16
CA ASP A 186 5.22 9.33 14.86
C ASP A 186 4.20 10.16 14.12
N ASN A 187 4.40 10.35 12.81
CA ASN A 187 3.50 11.12 11.98
C ASN A 187 2.11 10.46 11.89
N TRP A 188 2.06 9.13 11.76
CA TRP A 188 0.79 8.41 11.64
C TRP A 188 0.04 8.35 12.96
N ALA A 189 0.75 8.30 14.10
CA ALA A 189 0.11 8.39 15.41
C ALA A 189 -0.58 9.74 15.67
N GLU A 190 -0.34 10.78 14.87
CA GLU A 190 -1.11 12.03 14.94
C GLU A 190 -2.55 11.87 14.42
N ILE A 191 -2.83 10.81 13.67
CA ILE A 191 -4.18 10.47 13.20
C ILE A 191 -4.93 9.72 14.32
N PRO A 192 -6.06 10.23 14.85
CA PRO A 192 -6.75 9.63 16.00
C PRO A 192 -7.18 8.17 15.80
N ALA A 193 -7.53 7.79 14.56
CA ALA A 193 -7.90 6.41 14.24
C ALA A 193 -6.73 5.44 14.46
N TYR A 194 -5.52 5.84 14.06
CA TYR A 194 -4.30 5.06 14.20
C TYR A 194 -3.81 4.98 15.64
N GLU A 195 -3.82 6.09 16.38
CA GLU A 195 -3.56 6.08 17.82
C GLU A 195 -4.52 5.12 18.55
N SER A 196 -5.82 5.20 18.25
CA SER A 196 -6.83 4.31 18.85
C SER A 196 -6.60 2.84 18.51
N ALA A 197 -6.14 2.53 17.29
CA ALA A 197 -5.79 1.17 16.88
C ALA A 197 -4.59 0.65 17.69
N LEU A 198 -3.54 1.46 17.87
CA LEU A 198 -2.38 1.10 18.68
C LEU A 198 -2.74 0.86 20.15
N ASP A 199 -3.56 1.72 20.74
CA ASP A 199 -3.97 1.60 22.14
C ASP A 199 -4.77 0.33 22.40
N LYS A 200 -5.59 -0.12 21.43
CA LYS A 200 -6.32 -1.39 21.52
C LYS A 200 -5.40 -2.61 21.53
N VAL A 201 -4.29 -2.54 20.80
CA VAL A 201 -3.35 -3.67 20.65
C VAL A 201 -2.31 -3.70 21.76
N PHE A 202 -1.69 -2.56 22.06
CA PHE A 202 -0.56 -2.48 22.97
C PHE A 202 -0.88 -1.86 24.35
N GLY A 203 -2.05 -1.25 24.51
CA GLY A 203 -2.36 -0.42 25.67
C GLY A 203 -1.54 0.88 25.68
N GLN A 204 -1.44 1.51 26.86
CA GLN A 204 -0.66 2.75 27.01
C GLN A 204 0.79 2.56 26.56
N GLY A 205 1.28 3.48 25.72
CA GLY A 205 2.65 3.48 25.20
C GLY A 205 2.84 2.73 23.88
N GLY A 206 1.75 2.34 23.19
CA GLY A 206 1.80 1.64 21.90
C GLY A 206 2.67 2.33 20.85
N VAL A 207 2.56 3.65 20.71
CA VAL A 207 3.38 4.44 19.77
C VAL A 207 4.88 4.27 20.05
N SER A 208 5.31 4.41 21.31
CA SER A 208 6.73 4.28 21.65
C SER A 208 7.26 2.87 21.44
N ARG A 209 6.42 1.85 21.67
CA ARG A 209 6.76 0.46 21.43
C ARG A 209 6.91 0.20 19.94
N LEU A 210 5.91 0.55 19.14
CA LEU A 210 5.95 0.36 17.69
C LEU A 210 7.13 1.10 17.05
N ARG A 211 7.38 2.35 17.46
CA ARG A 211 8.57 3.11 17.02
C ARG A 211 9.86 2.36 17.32
N GLY A 212 9.97 1.81 18.53
CA GLY A 212 11.11 1.00 18.94
C GLY A 212 11.27 -0.27 18.11
N ASP A 213 10.17 -0.90 17.72
CA ASP A 213 10.14 -2.12 16.90
C ASP A 213 10.55 -1.81 15.46
N CYS A 214 9.96 -0.78 14.83
CA CYS A 214 10.34 -0.32 13.49
C CYS A 214 11.81 0.12 13.42
N ASN A 215 12.33 0.80 14.45
CA ASN A 215 13.73 1.23 14.47
C ASN A 215 14.72 0.05 14.48
N ARG A 216 14.35 -1.11 15.03
CA ARG A 216 15.21 -2.31 15.00
C ARG A 216 15.25 -2.94 13.61
N GLU A 217 14.14 -2.86 12.87
CA GLU A 217 14.00 -3.43 11.53
C GLU A 217 14.27 -2.44 10.38
N MET A 218 14.60 -1.17 10.68
CA MET A 218 14.69 -0.11 9.66
C MET A 218 15.61 -0.46 8.48
N LYS A 219 16.74 -1.12 8.72
CA LYS A 219 17.65 -1.56 7.64
C LYS A 219 17.01 -2.60 6.72
N ASN A 220 16.18 -3.48 7.28
CA ASN A 220 15.45 -4.49 6.52
C ASN A 220 14.34 -3.82 5.70
N PHE A 221 13.61 -2.86 6.29
CA PHE A 221 12.63 -2.06 5.57
C PHE A 221 13.24 -1.28 4.41
N GLU A 222 14.35 -0.57 4.63
CA GLU A 222 15.07 0.17 3.58
C GLU A 222 15.51 -0.75 2.43
N SER A 223 16.09 -1.92 2.77
CA SER A 223 16.58 -2.88 1.78
C SER A 223 15.44 -3.52 0.98
N MET A 224 14.33 -3.84 1.65
CA MET A 224 13.13 -4.38 1.02
C MET A 224 12.46 -3.35 0.12
N ALA A 225 12.33 -2.10 0.59
CA ALA A 225 11.75 -1.01 -0.18
C ALA A 225 12.57 -0.74 -1.45
N GLU A 226 13.90 -0.65 -1.34
CA GLU A 226 14.79 -0.48 -2.50
C GLU A 226 14.65 -1.62 -3.50
N ARG A 227 14.62 -2.87 -3.03
CA ARG A 227 14.48 -4.03 -3.91
C ARG A 227 13.12 -4.09 -4.60
N VAL A 228 12.03 -3.89 -3.85
CA VAL A 228 10.66 -3.86 -4.41
C VAL A 228 10.50 -2.71 -5.40
N TYR A 229 11.08 -1.54 -5.13
CA TYR A 229 11.08 -0.42 -6.05
C TYR A 229 11.76 -0.76 -7.39
N ILE A 230 12.96 -1.35 -7.36
CA ILE A 230 13.68 -1.80 -8.57
C ILE A 230 12.85 -2.84 -9.33
N ASN A 231 12.28 -3.80 -8.61
CA ASN A 231 11.45 -4.85 -9.18
C ASN A 231 10.19 -4.29 -9.86
N TRP A 232 9.53 -3.32 -9.21
CA TRP A 232 8.38 -2.61 -9.75
C TRP A 232 8.74 -1.82 -11.00
N LEU A 233 9.85 -1.08 -11.01
CA LEU A 233 10.35 -0.39 -12.21
C LEU A 233 10.56 -1.36 -13.38
N HIS A 234 11.17 -2.53 -13.11
CA HIS A 234 11.37 -3.55 -14.13
C HIS A 234 10.04 -4.06 -14.70
N ALA A 235 9.04 -4.31 -13.85
CA ALA A 235 7.72 -4.73 -14.30
C ALA A 235 6.99 -3.62 -15.07
N ALA A 236 7.08 -2.36 -14.62
CA ALA A 236 6.48 -1.21 -15.26
C ALA A 236 7.01 -0.96 -16.69
N SER A 237 8.27 -1.31 -16.95
CA SER A 237 8.93 -1.07 -18.23
C SER A 237 8.63 -2.11 -19.34
N LYS A 238 7.99 -3.24 -19.01
CA LYS A 238 7.76 -4.37 -19.91
C LYS A 238 6.38 -4.35 -20.53
#